data_AF-A0A972KBD2-F1
#
_entry.id   AF-A0A972KBD2-F1
#
_cell.length_a   1.000
_cell.length_b   1.000
_cell.length_c   1.000
_cell.angle_alpha   90.00
_cell.angle_beta   90.00
_cell.angle_gamma   90.00
#
_symmetry.space_group_name_H-M   'P 1'
#
loop_
_entity.id
_entity.type
_entity.pdbx_description
1 polymer ?
#
loop_
_entity_poly.entity_id
_entity_poly.type
_entity_poly.pdbx_seq_one_letter_code
_entity_poly.pdbx_strand_id
1 'polypeptide(L)'
;MSAFVDTNILVRHLTNDPPDMAKRATAFLGSTDELLLLRTIEVYDVHRIDFADAYLVANAEAAGVTEIVSFDRSISRVASTNRIEP
;
A
#
# COMPACT_ATOMS: atom_id res chain seq x y z
N MET A 1 16.99 10.60 1.33
CA MET A 1 16.01 11.17 0.38
C MET A 1 14.68 10.53 0.73
N SER A 2 13.68 11.28 1.20
CA SER A 2 12.34 10.71 1.44
C SER A 2 11.56 10.81 0.13
N ALA A 3 11.33 9.69 -0.52
CA ALA A 3 10.48 9.59 -1.70
C ALA A 3 9.38 8.57 -1.40
N PHE A 4 8.14 8.88 -1.78
CA PHE A 4 7.04 7.92 -1.69
C PHE A 4 7.05 7.02 -2.91
N VAL A 5 6.81 5.73 -2.67
CA VAL A 5 6.70 4.72 -3.71
C VAL A 5 5.26 4.68 -4.19
N ASP A 6 5.04 4.88 -5.50
CA ASP A 6 3.75 4.64 -6.12
C ASP A 6 3.41 3.14 -6.02
N THR A 7 2.17 2.83 -5.65
CA THR A 7 1.59 1.47 -5.64
C THR A 7 1.88 0.71 -6.94
N ASN A 8 1.97 1.39 -8.08
CA ASN A 8 2.31 0.74 -9.34
C ASN A 8 3.68 0.06 -9.35
N ILE A 9 4.65 0.50 -8.54
CA ILE A 9 5.94 -0.19 -8.36
C ILE A 9 5.73 -1.52 -7.64
N LEU A 10 4.90 -1.53 -6.60
CA LEU A 10 4.56 -2.73 -5.85
C LEU A 10 3.77 -3.73 -6.71
N VAL A 11 2.77 -3.25 -7.44
CA VAL A 11 1.97 -4.09 -8.35
C VAL A 11 2.90 -4.79 -9.34
N ARG A 12 3.82 -4.06 -9.98
CA ARG A 12 4.77 -4.67 -10.94
C ARG A 12 5.72 -5.67 -10.32
N HIS A 13 6.17 -5.42 -9.08
CA HIS A 13 6.98 -6.38 -8.34
C HIS A 13 6.21 -7.68 -8.08
N LEU A 14 4.92 -7.57 -7.71
CA LEU A 14 4.08 -8.72 -7.39
C LEU A 14 3.59 -9.48 -8.63
N THR A 15 3.25 -8.78 -9.71
CA THR A 15 2.65 -9.38 -10.92
C THR A 15 3.69 -9.82 -11.96
N ASN A 16 4.92 -9.31 -11.85
CA ASN A 16 5.97 -9.49 -12.84
C ASN A 16 5.63 -8.96 -14.26
N ASP A 17 4.74 -7.96 -14.37
CA ASP A 17 4.25 -7.40 -15.63
C ASP A 17 4.26 -5.86 -15.67
N PRO A 18 4.87 -5.22 -16.70
CA PRO A 18 5.76 -5.81 -17.71
C PRO A 18 7.13 -6.19 -17.11
N PRO A 19 7.79 -7.25 -17.61
CA PRO A 19 8.97 -7.83 -16.96
C PRO A 19 10.16 -6.89 -16.76
N ASP A 20 10.36 -5.90 -17.65
CA ASP A 20 11.43 -4.91 -17.53
C ASP A 20 11.17 -3.95 -16.36
N MET A 21 9.91 -3.58 -16.15
CA MET A 21 9.52 -2.72 -15.03
C MET A 21 9.51 -3.51 -13.72
N ALA A 22 9.07 -4.76 -13.73
CA ALA A 22 9.09 -5.64 -12.57
C ALA A 22 10.50 -5.87 -12.02
N LYS A 23 11.49 -6.06 -12.91
CA LYS A 23 12.92 -6.17 -12.51
C LYS A 23 13.41 -4.89 -11.82
N ARG A 24 13.07 -3.72 -12.36
CA ARG A 24 13.42 -2.42 -11.76
C ARG A 24 12.73 -2.22 -10.41
N ALA A 25 11.46 -2.57 -10.31
CA ALA A 25 10.69 -2.53 -9.07
C ALA A 25 11.30 -3.43 -8.00
N THR A 26 11.62 -4.68 -8.34
CA THR A 26 12.25 -5.64 -7.43
C THR A 26 13.62 -5.15 -6.96
N ALA A 27 14.45 -4.63 -7.87
CA ALA A 27 15.75 -4.06 -7.51
C ALA A 27 15.63 -2.86 -6.56
N PHE A 28 14.61 -2.02 -6.76
CA PHE A 28 14.32 -0.89 -5.88
C PHE A 28 13.80 -1.34 -4.50
N LEU A 29 12.84 -2.27 -4.48
CA LEU A 29 12.20 -2.80 -3.27
C LEU A 29 13.09 -3.74 -2.46
N GLY A 30 14.18 -4.26 -3.02
CA GLY A 30 15.19 -5.02 -2.27
C GLY A 30 15.83 -4.25 -1.10
N SER A 31 15.52 -2.95 -0.97
CA SER A 31 15.89 -2.07 0.14
C SER A 31 14.70 -1.57 0.98
N THR A 32 13.47 -1.97 0.65
CA THR A 32 12.21 -1.53 1.31
C THR A 32 11.85 -2.43 2.50
N ASP A 33 11.03 -1.89 3.40
CA ASP A 33 10.50 -2.58 4.56
C ASP A 33 9.54 -3.73 4.17
N GLU A 34 10.02 -4.96 4.30
CA GLU A 34 9.26 -6.19 4.05
C GLU A 34 7.97 -6.25 4.91
N LEU A 35 7.99 -5.65 6.10
CA LEU A 35 6.82 -5.62 6.99
C LEU A 35 5.69 -4.77 6.40
N LEU A 36 6.02 -3.68 5.71
CA LEU A 36 5.02 -2.83 5.06
C LEU A 36 4.29 -3.58 3.93
N LEU A 37 5.02 -4.36 3.13
CA LEU A 37 4.44 -5.15 2.05
C LEU A 37 3.58 -6.29 2.61
N LEU A 38 4.06 -6.99 3.63
CA LEU A 38 3.27 -8.03 4.32
C LEU A 38 1.98 -7.44 4.89
N ARG A 39 2.06 -6.28 5.53
CA ARG A 39 0.87 -5.61 6.08
C ARG A 39 -0.10 -5.16 4.99
N THR A 40 0.42 -4.68 3.86
CA THR A 40 -0.41 -4.33 2.69
C THR A 40 -1.20 -5.53 2.19
N ILE A 41 -0.55 -6.69 2.05
CA ILE A 41 -1.20 -7.93 1.60
C ILE A 41 -2.25 -8.39 2.60
N GLU A 42 -1.95 -8.33 3.90
CA GLU A 42 -2.90 -8.66 4.96
C GLU A 42 -4.15 -7.78 4.90
N VAL A 43 -3.98 -6.46 4.80
CA VAL A 43 -5.10 -5.52 4.71
C VAL A 43 -5.94 -5.77 3.46
N TYR A 44 -5.28 -5.98 2.32
CA TYR A 44 -5.93 -6.29 1.04
C TYR A 44 -6.80 -7.55 1.15
N ASP A 45 -6.25 -8.64 1.70
CA ASP A 45 -6.95 -9.91 1.80
C ASP A 45 -8.08 -9.89 2.84
N VAL A 46 -7.83 -9.33 4.02
CA VAL A 46 -8.80 -9.31 5.13
C VAL A 46 -9.95 -8.33 4.87
N HIS A 47 -9.65 -7.10 4.44
CA HIS A 47 -10.68 -6.05 4.30
C HIS A 47 -11.29 -5.97 2.90
N ARG A 48 -10.72 -6.72 1.93
CA ARG A 48 -11.22 -6.82 0.55
C ARG A 48 -11.40 -5.43 -0.07
N ILE A 49 -10.40 -4.58 0.10
CA ILE A 49 -10.29 -3.24 -0.50
C ILE A 49 -9.28 -3.27 -1.64
N ASP A 50 -9.21 -2.20 -2.44
CA ASP A 50 -8.25 -2.14 -3.54
C ASP A 50 -6.81 -2.14 -3.01
N PHE A 51 -5.89 -2.71 -3.79
CA PHE A 51 -4.50 -2.86 -3.34
C PHE A 51 -3.83 -1.52 -3.03
N ALA A 52 -4.19 -0.46 -3.77
CA ALA A 52 -3.72 0.90 -3.49
C ALA A 52 -4.22 1.43 -2.15
N ASP A 53 -5.49 1.19 -1.80
CA ASP A 53 -6.06 1.58 -0.51
C ASP A 53 -5.44 0.76 0.63
N ALA A 54 -5.21 -0.53 0.41
CA ALA A 54 -4.53 -1.40 1.37
C ALA A 54 -3.10 -0.92 1.65
N TYR A 55 -2.37 -0.50 0.62
CA TYR A 55 -1.04 0.07 0.78
C TYR A 55 -1.09 1.41 1.53
N LEU A 56 -2.08 2.26 1.24
CA LEU A 56 -2.28 3.53 1.94
C LEU A 56 -2.55 3.31 3.44
N VAL A 57 -3.40 2.34 3.78
CA VAL A 57 -3.70 1.94 5.16
C VAL A 57 -2.45 1.42 5.86
N ALA A 58 -1.70 0.51 5.24
CA ALA A 58 -0.47 -0.03 5.83
C ALA A 58 0.58 1.07 6.08
N ASN A 59 0.69 2.06 5.19
CA ASN A 59 1.54 3.23 5.40
C ASN A 59 1.05 4.09 6.57
N ALA A 60 -0.26 4.34 6.67
CA ALA A 60 -0.83 5.12 7.76
C ALA A 60 -0.54 4.46 9.11
N GLU A 61 -0.75 3.14 9.21
CA GLU A 61 -0.42 2.36 10.40
C GLU A 61 1.07 2.39 10.75
N ALA A 62 1.96 2.20 9.77
CA ALA A 62 3.40 2.25 9.97
C ALA A 62 3.88 3.65 10.40
N ALA A 63 3.22 4.71 9.94
CA ALA A 63 3.49 6.08 10.33
C ALA A 63 2.81 6.49 11.65
N GLY A 64 1.98 5.62 12.25
CA GLY A 64 1.18 5.95 13.44
C GLY A 64 0.08 6.99 13.18
N VAL A 65 -0.33 7.15 11.91
CA VAL A 65 -1.40 8.04 11.47
C VAL A 65 -2.70 7.26 11.40
N THR A 66 -3.73 7.73 12.10
CA THR A 66 -5.05 7.08 12.11
C THR A 66 -6.02 7.71 11.13
N GLU A 67 -5.78 8.92 10.66
CA GLU A 67 -6.71 9.67 9.81
C GLU A 67 -6.28 9.61 8.34
N ILE A 68 -7.16 9.09 7.49
CA ILE A 68 -6.95 9.01 6.05
C ILE A 68 -7.98 9.88 5.34
N VAL A 69 -7.54 10.95 4.69
CA VAL A 69 -8.40 11.78 3.86
C VAL A 69 -8.61 11.10 2.51
N SER A 70 -9.83 10.68 2.20
CA SER A 70 -10.14 9.97 0.95
C SER A 70 -11.63 10.02 0.58
N PHE A 71 -11.91 10.05 -0.72
CA PHE A 71 -13.24 9.85 -1.27
C PHE A 71 -13.65 8.37 -1.34
N ASP A 72 -12.68 7.44 -1.26
CA ASP A 72 -12.98 6.01 -1.35
C ASP A 72 -13.53 5.48 -0.03
N ARG A 73 -14.81 5.08 -0.07
CA ARG A 73 -15.52 4.57 1.11
C ARG A 73 -15.04 3.20 1.55
N SER A 74 -14.35 2.45 0.68
CA SER A 74 -13.82 1.11 0.97
C SER A 74 -12.89 1.14 2.20
N ILE A 75 -12.13 2.23 2.37
CA ILE A 75 -11.19 2.44 3.49
C ILE A 75 -11.86 2.35 4.85
N SER A 76 -13.16 2.69 4.97
CA SER A 76 -13.89 2.55 6.24
C SER A 76 -14.13 1.11 6.68
N ARG A 77 -13.78 0.12 5.86
CA ARG A 77 -13.78 -1.29 6.28
C ARG A 77 -12.62 -1.62 7.22
N VAL A 78 -11.60 -0.78 7.30
CA VAL A 78 -10.42 -0.98 8.14
C VAL A 78 -10.60 -0.23 9.46
N ALA A 79 -10.72 -0.97 10.57
CA ALA A 79 -11.01 -0.39 11.88
C ALA A 79 -9.82 0.37 12.52
N SER A 80 -8.58 0.10 12.08
CA SER A 80 -7.37 0.76 12.58
C SER A 80 -7.22 2.20 12.08
N THR A 81 -8.00 2.61 11.07
CA THR A 81 -7.95 3.93 10.47
C THR A 81 -9.34 4.56 10.40
N ASN A 82 -9.40 5.89 10.43
CA ASN A 82 -10.60 6.69 10.27
C ASN A 82 -10.56 7.43 8.94
N ARG A 83 -11.54 7.18 8.06
CA ARG A 83 -11.67 7.90 6.79
C ARG A 83 -12.30 9.27 7.04
N ILE A 84 -11.65 10.33 6.57
CA ILE A 84 -12.20 11.68 6.53
C ILE A 84 -12.51 12.00 5.05
N GLU A 85 -13.76 12.31 4.76
CA GLU A 85 -14.16 12.82 3.44
C GLU A 85 -13.97 14.36 3.44
N PRO A 86 -13.26 14.95 2.45
CA PRO A 86 -13.06 16.40 2.35
C PRO A 86 -14.33 17.25 2.33
#